data_AF-A0A2R7RZV0-F1
#
_entry.id   AF-A0A2R7RZV0-F1
#
_cell.length_a   1.000
_cell.length_b   1.000
_cell.length_c   1.000
_cell.angle_alpha   90.00
_cell.angle_beta   90.00
_cell.angle_gamma   90.00
#
_symmetry.space_group_name_H-M   'P 1'
#
loop_
_entity.id
_entity.type
_entity.pdbx_description
1 polymer ?
#
loop_
_entity_poly.entity_id
_entity_poly.type
_entity_poly.pdbx_seq_one_letter_code
_entity_poly.pdbx_strand_id
1 'polypeptide(L)'
;QPAKVHVKHDMTPAQAPTDPGASAPTGGIKVKVSTKLDTCDLAQPETCSRAERWLTSLLNKGEAITFEQWKSRIRALAPYVMLAMQPIFAALLLLVFAGSGRRYAEHFVFSLHSHSLWFLAVLPAMALRLEGPVTLAVFIHGLLAMRRVYGLGRWGALWRGLLVSLLYFTLFVVVAMAGFAVIAMTS
;
A
#
# COMPACT_ATOMS: atom_id res chain seq x y z
N GLN A 1 19.70 -23.43 44.33
CA GLN A 1 19.59 -24.23 43.09
C GLN A 1 18.35 -25.10 43.18
N PRO A 2 17.27 -24.82 42.41
CA PRO A 2 16.13 -25.73 42.34
C PRO A 2 16.09 -26.55 41.04
N ALA A 3 15.88 -27.85 41.26
CA ALA A 3 15.51 -28.99 40.43
C ALA A 3 15.26 -28.85 38.91
N LYS A 4 16.06 -29.61 38.13
CA LYS A 4 15.73 -30.08 36.77
C LYS A 4 14.75 -31.24 36.86
N VAL A 5 13.62 -31.14 36.17
CA VAL A 5 12.74 -32.28 35.87
C VAL A 5 13.02 -32.72 34.45
N HIS A 6 13.65 -33.88 34.31
CA HIS A 6 13.80 -34.60 33.05
C HIS A 6 12.57 -35.47 32.84
N VAL A 7 11.90 -35.33 31.70
CA VAL A 7 10.92 -36.31 31.21
C VAL A 7 11.41 -36.79 29.86
N LYS A 8 11.73 -38.08 29.78
CA LYS A 8 12.06 -38.79 28.54
C LYS A 8 11.00 -39.87 28.34
N HIS A 9 10.30 -39.83 27.20
CA HIS A 9 9.67 -41.03 26.65
C HIS A 9 9.88 -41.06 25.14
N ASP A 10 10.77 -41.96 24.74
CA ASP A 10 10.89 -42.49 23.40
C ASP A 10 9.63 -43.29 23.04
N MET A 11 9.13 -43.17 21.80
CA MET A 11 8.78 -44.28 20.87
C MET A 11 7.81 -43.82 19.76
N THR A 12 8.38 -43.61 18.57
CA THR A 12 7.77 -43.76 17.22
C THR A 12 7.53 -45.27 16.98
N PRO A 13 6.45 -45.76 16.31
CA PRO A 13 6.31 -45.62 14.86
C PRO A 13 4.87 -45.67 14.26
N ALA A 14 4.64 -44.89 13.21
CA ALA A 14 3.79 -45.29 12.08
C ALA A 14 4.06 -44.36 10.88
N GLN A 15 4.81 -44.86 9.90
CA GLN A 15 4.86 -44.32 8.54
C GLN A 15 3.70 -44.92 7.74
N ALA A 16 3.03 -44.10 6.93
CA ALA A 16 2.42 -44.52 5.67
C ALA A 16 2.48 -43.34 4.66
N PRO A 17 2.59 -43.62 3.35
CA PRO A 17 3.28 -42.75 2.39
C PRO A 17 2.33 -42.05 1.41
N THR A 18 2.66 -40.82 0.99
CA THR A 18 2.15 -40.21 -0.25
C THR A 18 3.16 -39.23 -0.82
N ASP A 19 3.84 -39.71 -1.86
CA ASP A 19 4.45 -39.09 -3.04
C ASP A 19 5.23 -37.75 -3.04
N PRO A 20 6.33 -37.70 -3.81
CA PRO A 20 7.15 -36.51 -4.01
C PRO A 20 6.68 -35.71 -5.23
N GLY A 21 6.53 -34.40 -5.09
CA GLY A 21 6.50 -33.50 -6.24
C GLY A 21 5.49 -32.38 -6.16
N ALA A 22 5.92 -31.24 -5.60
CA ALA A 22 5.52 -29.90 -6.03
C ALA A 22 6.25 -28.87 -5.15
N SER A 23 7.57 -28.76 -5.30
CA SER A 23 8.32 -27.61 -4.81
C SER A 23 7.92 -26.39 -5.66
N ALA A 24 6.91 -25.66 -5.21
CA ALA A 24 6.62 -24.31 -5.70
C ALA A 24 7.77 -23.38 -5.28
N PRO A 25 8.28 -22.52 -6.17
CA PRO A 25 9.40 -21.66 -5.83
C PRO A 25 8.88 -20.53 -4.94
N THR A 26 9.15 -20.62 -3.65
CA THR A 26 9.00 -19.52 -2.70
C THR A 26 9.99 -18.43 -3.10
N GLY A 27 9.57 -17.56 -4.01
CA GLY A 27 10.29 -16.37 -4.46
C GLY A 27 10.34 -15.32 -3.35
N GLY A 28 10.94 -15.68 -2.21
CA GLY A 28 11.45 -14.70 -1.27
C GLY A 28 12.63 -14.01 -1.95
N ILE A 29 12.53 -12.71 -2.13
CA ILE A 29 13.66 -11.89 -2.56
C ILE A 29 14.74 -12.02 -1.47
N LYS A 30 15.71 -12.93 -1.66
CA LYS A 30 16.93 -12.98 -0.85
C LYS A 30 17.76 -11.75 -1.20
N VAL A 31 17.52 -10.65 -0.49
CA VAL A 31 18.43 -9.49 -0.53
C VAL A 31 19.70 -9.95 0.19
N LYS A 32 20.73 -10.30 -0.59
CA LYS A 32 22.03 -10.71 -0.07
C LYS A 32 22.72 -9.45 0.47
N VAL A 33 22.50 -9.14 1.74
CA VAL A 33 23.14 -8.01 2.43
C VAL A 33 24.65 -8.28 2.40
N SER A 34 25.39 -7.43 1.69
CA SER A 34 26.84 -7.50 1.65
C SER A 34 27.36 -7.28 3.07
N THR A 35 28.14 -8.24 3.59
CA THR A 35 28.71 -8.29 4.95
C THR A 35 29.69 -7.15 5.27
N LYS A 36 29.76 -6.13 4.41
CA LYS A 36 30.66 -4.99 4.53
C LYS A 36 29.88 -3.72 4.16
N LEU A 37 29.30 -3.06 5.16
CA LEU A 37 28.95 -1.64 5.02
C LEU A 37 30.16 -0.85 5.49
N ASP A 38 30.98 -0.42 4.52
CA ASP A 38 32.23 0.37 4.56
C ASP A 38 33.23 0.20 5.72
N THR A 39 32.81 0.17 6.99
CA THR A 39 33.65 -0.11 8.17
C THR A 39 33.03 -1.03 9.23
N CYS A 40 31.74 -1.36 9.16
CA CYS A 40 31.09 -2.21 10.14
C CYS A 40 31.02 -3.68 9.67
N ASP A 41 31.60 -4.56 10.47
CA ASP A 41 31.47 -6.01 10.34
C ASP A 41 30.33 -6.48 11.25
N LEU A 42 29.28 -7.04 10.65
CA LEU A 42 28.07 -7.50 11.35
C LEU A 42 28.37 -8.62 12.36
N ALA A 43 29.56 -9.24 12.28
CA ALA A 43 30.04 -10.23 13.26
C ALA A 43 30.60 -9.61 14.55
N GLN A 44 30.90 -8.31 14.57
CA GLN A 44 31.43 -7.60 15.75
C GLN A 44 30.68 -6.26 15.98
N PRO A 45 29.66 -6.22 16.85
CA PRO A 45 28.77 -5.06 17.02
C PRO A 45 29.43 -3.84 17.70
N GLU A 46 30.61 -4.02 18.30
CA GLU A 46 31.31 -3.01 19.11
C GLU A 46 31.92 -1.86 18.28
N THR A 47 32.19 -2.07 17.00
CA THR A 47 32.80 -1.06 16.10
C THR A 47 31.76 -0.26 15.31
N CYS A 48 30.48 -0.56 15.49
CA CYS A 48 29.41 -0.01 14.66
C CYS A 48 28.92 1.36 15.18
N SER A 49 28.85 2.35 14.28
CA SER A 49 28.31 3.67 14.59
C SER A 49 26.82 3.58 14.96
N ARG A 50 26.31 4.60 15.68
CA ARG A 50 24.89 4.64 16.11
C ARG A 50 23.93 4.59 14.91
N ALA A 51 24.35 5.14 13.76
CA ALA A 51 23.59 5.11 12.52
C ALA A 51 23.52 3.70 11.90
N GLU A 52 24.63 2.96 11.90
CA GLU A 52 24.67 1.59 11.38
C GLU A 52 23.91 0.60 12.28
N ARG A 53 23.92 0.82 13.61
CA ARG A 53 23.06 0.08 14.55
C ARG A 53 21.57 0.33 14.33
N TRP A 54 21.19 1.58 14.03
CA TRP A 54 19.82 1.90 13.66
C TRP A 54 19.45 1.28 12.31
N LEU A 55 20.37 1.31 11.33
CA LEU A 55 20.17 0.73 10.00
C LEU A 55 20.00 -0.80 10.05
N THR A 56 20.82 -1.50 10.83
CA THR A 56 20.71 -2.96 11.04
C THR A 56 19.43 -3.33 11.77
N SER A 57 18.99 -2.53 12.74
CA SER A 57 17.67 -2.70 13.37
C SER A 57 16.52 -2.52 12.37
N LEU A 58 16.64 -1.59 11.42
CA LEU A 58 15.64 -1.40 10.38
C LEU A 58 15.68 -2.52 9.32
N LEU A 59 16.86 -3.01 8.95
CA LEU A 59 17.04 -4.10 7.99
C LEU A 59 16.49 -5.43 8.54
N ASN A 60 16.80 -5.76 9.80
CA ASN A 60 16.24 -6.95 10.46
C ASN A 60 14.71 -6.85 10.63
N LYS A 61 14.19 -5.66 10.94
CA LYS A 61 12.73 -5.42 10.94
C LYS A 61 12.14 -5.52 9.53
N GLY A 62 12.86 -5.07 8.51
CA GLY A 62 12.46 -5.16 7.10
C GLY A 62 12.38 -6.60 6.58
N GLU A 63 13.31 -7.47 6.98
CA GLU A 63 13.26 -8.91 6.67
C GLU A 63 12.14 -9.64 7.43
N ALA A 64 11.75 -9.17 8.61
CA ALA A 64 10.67 -9.76 9.40
C ALA A 64 9.26 -9.39 8.89
N ILE A 65 9.11 -8.38 8.03
CA ILE A 65 7.82 -8.03 7.42
C ILE A 65 7.54 -9.03 6.30
N THR A 66 6.98 -10.17 6.70
CA THR A 66 6.54 -11.20 5.76
C THR A 66 5.43 -10.62 4.88
N PHE A 67 5.57 -10.75 3.55
CA PHE A 67 4.60 -10.23 2.56
C PHE A 67 3.15 -10.66 2.87
N GLU A 68 2.96 -11.87 3.41
CA GLU A 68 1.66 -12.38 3.83
C GLU A 68 1.06 -11.63 5.03
N GLN A 69 1.90 -11.23 5.98
CA GLN A 69 1.49 -10.46 7.14
C GLN A 69 1.08 -9.03 6.73
N TRP A 70 1.82 -8.42 5.81
CA TRP A 70 1.46 -7.16 5.17
C TRP A 70 0.13 -7.24 4.40
N LYS A 71 -0.07 -8.31 3.62
CA LYS A 71 -1.30 -8.55 2.85
C LYS A 71 -2.54 -8.71 3.73
N SER A 72 -2.39 -9.33 4.90
CA SER A 72 -3.48 -9.46 5.87
C SER A 72 -3.88 -8.11 6.48
N ARG A 73 -2.89 -7.30 6.90
CA ARG A 73 -3.12 -5.98 7.51
C ARG A 73 -3.68 -4.97 6.51
N ILE A 74 -3.18 -4.98 5.27
CA ILE A 74 -3.73 -4.14 4.21
C ILE A 74 -5.16 -4.51 3.88
N ARG A 75 -5.52 -5.80 3.83
CA ARG A 75 -6.92 -6.18 3.58
C ARG A 75 -7.87 -5.64 4.67
N ALA A 76 -7.42 -5.59 5.92
CA ALA A 76 -8.21 -5.03 7.02
C ALA A 76 -8.28 -3.49 6.96
N LEU A 77 -7.20 -2.81 6.56
CA LEU A 77 -7.11 -1.34 6.52
C LEU A 77 -7.62 -0.72 5.22
N ALA A 78 -7.64 -1.48 4.12
CA ALA A 78 -8.02 -1.02 2.79
C ALA A 78 -9.37 -0.27 2.76
N PRO A 79 -10.48 -0.79 3.31
CA PRO A 79 -11.76 -0.07 3.24
C PRO A 79 -11.73 1.25 4.01
N TYR A 80 -11.03 1.29 5.15
CA TYR A 80 -10.89 2.52 5.95
C TYR A 80 -10.06 3.58 5.25
N VAL A 81 -8.93 3.18 4.64
CA VAL A 81 -8.08 4.09 3.87
C VAL A 81 -8.82 4.64 2.66
N MET A 82 -9.56 3.80 1.92
CA MET A 82 -10.36 4.23 0.77
C MET A 82 -11.42 5.25 1.19
N LEU A 83 -12.13 5.00 2.29
CA LEU A 83 -13.15 5.92 2.80
C LEU A 83 -12.54 7.23 3.31
N ALA A 84 -11.38 7.18 3.97
CA ALA A 84 -10.65 8.36 4.44
C ALA A 84 -10.03 9.17 3.30
N MET A 85 -9.73 8.55 2.16
CA MET A 85 -9.20 9.24 0.98
C MET A 85 -10.26 10.12 0.29
N GLN A 86 -11.55 9.79 0.40
CA GLN A 86 -12.65 10.60 -0.18
C GLN A 86 -12.75 12.02 0.39
N PRO A 87 -12.82 12.26 1.72
CA PRO A 87 -12.82 13.62 2.25
C PRO A 87 -11.54 14.39 1.91
N ILE A 88 -10.39 13.71 1.83
CA ILE A 88 -9.14 14.35 1.42
C ILE A 88 -9.19 14.76 -0.05
N PHE A 89 -9.71 13.91 -0.94
CA PHE A 89 -9.92 14.24 -2.35
C PHE A 89 -10.92 15.39 -2.52
N ALA A 90 -12.00 15.40 -1.74
CA ALA A 90 -12.95 16.51 -1.72
C ALA A 90 -12.30 17.82 -1.25
N ALA A 91 -11.41 17.77 -0.26
CA ALA A 91 -10.65 18.92 0.20
C ALA A 91 -9.65 19.41 -0.85
N LEU A 92 -9.00 18.51 -1.58
CA LEU A 92 -8.16 18.83 -2.73
C LEU A 92 -8.95 19.54 -3.83
N LEU A 93 -10.15 19.03 -4.16
CA LEU A 93 -11.06 19.71 -5.08
C LEU A 93 -11.45 21.10 -4.56
N LEU A 94 -11.78 21.23 -3.27
CA LEU A 94 -12.08 22.54 -2.68
C LEU A 94 -10.89 23.49 -2.80
N LEU A 95 -9.65 23.01 -2.61
CA LEU A 95 -8.44 23.82 -2.72
C LEU A 95 -8.21 24.29 -4.16
N VAL A 96 -8.33 23.39 -5.14
CA VAL A 96 -8.11 23.71 -6.57
C VAL A 96 -9.24 24.57 -7.15
N PHE A 97 -10.45 24.42 -6.61
CA PHE A 97 -11.64 25.19 -6.99
C PHE A 97 -12.00 26.26 -5.96
N ALA A 98 -11.06 26.65 -5.10
CA ALA A 98 -11.21 27.73 -4.14
C ALA A 98 -11.48 29.02 -4.93
N GLY A 99 -12.66 29.60 -4.77
CA GLY A 99 -13.13 30.76 -5.55
C GLY A 99 -14.27 30.47 -6.53
N SER A 100 -14.70 29.20 -6.68
CA SER A 100 -15.89 28.85 -7.48
C SER A 100 -17.23 29.11 -6.77
N GLY A 101 -17.22 29.54 -5.50
CA GLY A 101 -18.42 29.80 -4.70
C GLY A 101 -19.17 28.55 -4.22
N ARG A 102 -18.67 27.35 -4.51
CA ARG A 102 -19.32 26.08 -4.17
C ARG A 102 -18.95 25.59 -2.77
N ARG A 103 -19.89 24.90 -2.12
CA ARG A 103 -19.71 24.38 -0.75
C ARG A 103 -18.89 23.08 -0.76
N TYR A 104 -18.11 22.84 0.29
CA TYR A 104 -17.36 21.58 0.49
C TYR A 104 -18.25 20.34 0.32
N ALA A 105 -19.49 20.40 0.79
CA ALA A 105 -20.46 19.31 0.66
C ALA A 105 -20.71 18.89 -0.80
N GLU A 106 -20.71 19.84 -1.76
CA GLU A 106 -20.87 19.52 -3.18
C GLU A 106 -19.68 18.71 -3.73
N HIS A 107 -18.46 19.11 -3.35
CA HIS A 107 -17.23 18.41 -3.75
C HIS A 107 -17.12 17.03 -3.09
N PHE A 108 -17.62 16.91 -1.86
CA PHE A 108 -17.67 15.65 -1.14
C PHE A 108 -18.66 14.66 -1.77
N VAL A 109 -19.89 15.10 -2.05
CA VAL A 109 -20.89 14.25 -2.72
C VAL A 109 -20.42 13.85 -4.13
N PHE A 110 -19.80 14.78 -4.86
CA PHE A 110 -19.19 14.50 -6.16
C PHE A 110 -18.09 13.42 -6.06
N SER A 111 -17.17 13.57 -5.11
CA SER A 111 -16.11 12.59 -4.86
C SER A 111 -16.66 11.19 -4.58
N LEU A 112 -17.66 11.11 -3.69
CA LEU A 112 -18.32 9.86 -3.33
C LEU A 112 -18.99 9.21 -4.54
N HIS A 113 -19.77 9.97 -5.30
CA HIS A 113 -20.48 9.46 -6.47
C HIS A 113 -19.53 8.97 -7.57
N SER A 114 -18.50 9.76 -7.90
CA SER A 114 -17.50 9.38 -8.89
C SER A 114 -16.72 8.13 -8.46
N HIS A 115 -16.26 8.05 -7.22
CA HIS A 115 -15.55 6.86 -6.73
C HIS A 115 -16.43 5.62 -6.71
N SER A 116 -17.71 5.73 -6.30
CA SER A 116 -18.64 4.60 -6.34
C SER A 116 -18.82 4.06 -7.76
N LEU A 117 -18.96 4.93 -8.76
CA LEU A 117 -19.05 4.53 -10.17
C LEU A 117 -17.75 3.89 -10.66
N TRP A 118 -16.60 4.43 -10.26
CA TRP A 118 -15.30 3.88 -10.64
C TRP A 118 -15.06 2.51 -10.04
N PHE A 119 -15.37 2.30 -8.75
CA PHE A 119 -15.27 0.98 -8.13
C PHE A 119 -16.24 -0.01 -8.80
N LEU A 120 -17.46 0.42 -9.10
CA LEU A 120 -18.43 -0.42 -9.81
C LEU A 120 -17.95 -0.80 -11.22
N ALA A 121 -17.19 0.06 -11.89
CA ALA A 121 -16.63 -0.24 -13.21
C ALA A 121 -15.36 -1.09 -13.14
N VAL A 122 -14.44 -0.79 -12.20
CA VAL A 122 -13.12 -1.42 -12.10
C VAL A 122 -13.21 -2.84 -11.51
N LEU A 123 -14.08 -3.08 -10.53
CA LEU A 123 -14.24 -4.41 -9.90
C LEU A 123 -14.55 -5.52 -10.92
N PRO A 124 -15.59 -5.41 -11.78
CA PRO A 124 -15.84 -6.39 -12.82
C PRO A 124 -14.76 -6.36 -13.91
N ALA A 125 -14.14 -5.20 -14.19
CA ALA A 125 -13.06 -5.13 -15.18
C ALA A 125 -11.83 -5.93 -14.78
N MET A 126 -11.46 -5.92 -13.49
CA MET A 126 -10.40 -6.77 -12.95
C MET A 126 -10.76 -8.25 -13.08
N ALA A 127 -12.01 -8.63 -12.78
CA ALA A 127 -12.47 -10.00 -12.94
C ALA A 127 -12.42 -10.49 -14.40
N LEU A 128 -12.72 -9.60 -15.35
CA LEU A 128 -12.75 -9.89 -16.78
C LEU A 128 -11.42 -9.60 -17.51
N ARG A 129 -10.38 -9.15 -16.79
CA ARG A 129 -9.07 -8.71 -17.32
C ARG A 129 -9.18 -7.63 -18.41
N LEU A 130 -10.20 -6.77 -18.32
CA LEU A 130 -10.45 -5.63 -19.22
C LEU A 130 -9.93 -4.31 -18.62
N GLU A 131 -8.84 -4.38 -17.86
CA GLU A 131 -8.33 -3.28 -17.05
C GLU A 131 -7.96 -2.05 -17.89
N GLY A 132 -7.33 -2.26 -19.04
CA GLY A 132 -6.90 -1.20 -19.96
C GLY A 132 -8.03 -0.26 -20.39
N PRO A 133 -9.04 -0.75 -21.14
CA PRO A 133 -10.12 0.11 -21.64
C PRO A 133 -10.96 0.72 -20.52
N VAL A 134 -11.17 0.00 -19.40
CA VAL A 134 -11.96 0.51 -18.28
C VAL A 134 -11.22 1.60 -17.51
N THR A 135 -9.89 1.48 -17.33
CA THR A 135 -9.09 2.54 -16.70
C THR A 135 -9.14 3.81 -17.53
N LEU A 136 -9.06 3.69 -18.87
CA LEU A 136 -9.20 4.83 -19.76
C LEU A 136 -10.60 5.45 -19.68
N ALA A 137 -11.65 4.63 -19.64
CA ALA A 137 -13.03 5.09 -19.51
C ALA A 137 -13.27 5.84 -18.18
N VAL A 138 -12.71 5.33 -17.07
CA VAL A 138 -12.75 5.98 -15.74
C VAL A 138 -12.06 7.34 -15.78
N PHE A 139 -10.89 7.42 -16.40
CA PHE A 139 -10.15 8.67 -16.52
C PHE A 139 -10.91 9.71 -17.36
N ILE A 140 -11.43 9.30 -18.52
CA ILE A 140 -12.27 10.15 -19.37
C ILE A 140 -13.52 10.61 -18.62
N HIS A 141 -14.19 9.70 -17.89
CA HIS A 141 -15.35 10.04 -17.07
C HIS A 141 -15.01 11.10 -16.02
N GLY A 142 -13.89 10.97 -15.31
CA GLY A 142 -13.43 11.96 -14.33
C GLY A 142 -13.25 13.36 -14.95
N LEU A 143 -12.62 13.45 -16.13
CA LEU A 143 -12.47 14.71 -16.85
C LEU A 143 -13.81 15.27 -17.32
N LEU A 144 -14.71 14.42 -17.84
CA LEU A 144 -16.03 14.84 -18.31
C LEU A 144 -16.92 15.32 -17.16
N ALA A 145 -16.88 14.61 -16.03
CA ALA A 145 -17.65 14.91 -14.83
C ALA A 145 -17.19 16.24 -14.22
N MET A 146 -15.88 16.48 -14.09
CA MET A 146 -15.35 17.79 -13.68
C MET A 146 -15.76 18.90 -14.65
N ARG A 147 -15.69 18.65 -15.96
CA ARG A 147 -16.10 19.65 -16.96
C ARG A 147 -17.59 20.00 -16.85
N ARG A 148 -18.45 19.00 -16.66
CA ARG A 148 -19.91 19.16 -16.53
C ARG A 148 -20.29 19.88 -15.23
N VAL A 149 -19.71 19.47 -14.10
CA VAL A 149 -20.10 19.98 -12.77
C VAL A 149 -19.59 21.40 -12.55
N TYR A 150 -18.37 21.70 -12.97
CA TYR A 150 -17.76 23.01 -12.71
C TYR A 150 -17.87 24.00 -13.87
N GLY A 151 -18.39 23.57 -15.03
CA GLY A 151 -18.61 24.46 -16.19
C GLY A 151 -17.33 24.99 -16.84
N LEU A 152 -16.22 24.24 -16.76
CA LEU A 152 -14.92 24.71 -17.27
C LEU A 152 -14.82 24.59 -18.80
N GLY A 153 -14.14 25.56 -19.41
CA GLY A 153 -13.64 25.43 -20.78
C GLY A 153 -12.64 24.27 -20.92
N ARG A 154 -12.45 23.75 -22.15
CA ARG A 154 -11.59 22.58 -22.43
C ARG A 154 -10.18 22.73 -21.84
N TRP A 155 -9.59 23.91 -21.95
CA TRP A 155 -8.24 24.19 -21.46
C TRP A 155 -8.17 24.32 -19.93
N GLY A 156 -9.16 25.00 -19.33
CA GLY A 156 -9.24 25.14 -17.87
C GLY A 156 -9.49 23.79 -17.18
N ALA A 157 -10.28 22.91 -17.79
CA ALA A 157 -10.52 21.56 -17.29
C ALA A 157 -9.27 20.68 -17.38
N LEU A 158 -8.48 20.79 -18.46
CA LEU A 158 -7.23 20.06 -18.61
C LEU A 158 -6.19 20.49 -17.58
N TRP A 159 -5.93 21.80 -17.42
CA TRP A 159 -4.93 22.28 -16.48
C TRP A 159 -5.28 21.96 -15.03
N ARG A 160 -6.52 22.25 -14.61
CA ARG A 160 -6.98 21.93 -13.23
C ARG A 160 -7.12 20.44 -13.01
N GLY A 161 -7.57 19.68 -14.01
CA GLY A 161 -7.64 18.22 -13.94
C GLY A 161 -6.26 17.59 -13.78
N LEU A 162 -5.26 18.08 -14.53
CA LEU A 162 -3.87 17.66 -14.41
C LEU A 162 -3.31 17.99 -13.02
N LEU A 163 -3.57 19.21 -12.54
CA LEU A 163 -3.15 19.65 -11.20
C LEU A 163 -3.73 18.75 -10.12
N VAL A 164 -5.06 18.50 -10.13
CA VAL A 164 -5.72 17.58 -9.19
C VAL A 164 -5.15 16.17 -9.30
N SER A 165 -4.92 15.67 -10.52
CA SER A 165 -4.36 14.33 -10.73
C SER A 165 -2.95 14.21 -10.14
N LEU A 166 -2.10 15.22 -10.35
CA LEU A 166 -0.75 15.26 -9.80
C LEU A 166 -0.78 15.30 -8.27
N LEU A 167 -1.61 16.17 -7.70
CA LEU A 167 -1.76 16.34 -6.25
C LEU A 167 -2.36 15.09 -5.58
N TYR A 168 -3.28 14.42 -6.26
CA TYR A 168 -3.86 13.16 -5.78
C TYR A 168 -2.86 12.01 -5.86
N PHE A 169 -2.07 11.94 -6.94
CA PHE A 169 -1.03 10.92 -7.09
C PHE A 169 0.06 11.07 -6.02
N THR A 170 0.53 12.29 -5.76
CA THR A 170 1.52 12.54 -4.69
C THR A 170 0.96 12.18 -3.32
N LEU A 171 -0.29 12.55 -3.04
CA LEU A 171 -0.97 12.13 -1.81
C LEU A 171 -1.04 10.61 -1.68
N PHE A 172 -1.43 9.90 -2.74
CA PHE A 172 -1.52 8.44 -2.74
C PHE A 172 -0.16 7.80 -2.43
N VAL A 173 0.92 8.29 -3.03
CA VAL A 173 2.29 7.83 -2.75
C VAL A 173 2.66 8.08 -1.28
N VAL A 174 2.37 9.27 -0.74
CA VAL A 174 2.65 9.60 0.67
C VAL A 174 1.87 8.66 1.61
N VAL A 175 0.59 8.41 1.34
CA VAL A 175 -0.24 7.50 2.14
C VAL A 175 0.27 6.06 2.04
N ALA A 176 0.69 5.60 0.86
CA ALA A 176 1.27 4.27 0.68
C ALA A 176 2.58 4.12 1.47
N MET A 177 3.45 5.12 1.42
CA MET A 177 4.70 5.16 2.20
C MET A 177 4.45 5.20 3.70
N ALA A 178 3.49 6.03 4.15
CA ALA A 178 3.11 6.12 5.55
C ALA A 178 2.49 4.79 6.05
N GLY A 179 1.63 4.17 5.26
CA GLY A 179 1.06 2.85 5.57
C GLY A 179 2.14 1.78 5.70
N PHE A 180 3.11 1.78 4.78
CA PHE A 180 4.27 0.90 4.86
C PHE A 180 5.08 1.14 6.15
N ALA A 181 5.39 2.39 6.46
CA ALA A 181 6.13 2.76 7.67
C ALA A 181 5.39 2.38 8.96
N VAL A 182 4.09 2.63 9.05
CA VAL A 182 3.27 2.27 10.22
C VAL A 182 3.22 0.77 10.42
N ILE A 183 3.06 0.00 9.34
CA ILE A 183 3.10 -1.47 9.42
C ILE A 183 4.47 -1.93 9.89
N ALA A 184 5.56 -1.34 9.38
CA ALA A 184 6.93 -1.66 9.78
C ALA A 184 7.26 -1.30 11.24
N MET A 185 6.67 -0.22 11.77
CA MET A 185 6.84 0.17 13.17
C MET A 185 6.05 -0.71 14.15
N THR A 186 4.92 -1.25 13.69
CA THR A 186 4.02 -2.12 14.49
C THR A 186 4.31 -3.62 14.32
N SER A 187 5.46 -3.95 13.72
CA SER A 187 6.06 -5.28 13.61
C SER A 187 7.41 -5.32 14.32
#